data_AF-A0A960V6M5-F1
#
_entry.id   AF-A0A960V6M5-F1
#
_cell.length_a   1.000
_cell.length_b   1.000
_cell.length_c   1.000
_cell.angle_alpha   90.00
_cell.angle_beta   90.00
_cell.angle_gamma   90.00
#
_symmetry.space_group_name_H-M   'P 1'
#
loop_
_entity.id
_entity.type
_entity.pdbx_description
1 polymer ?
#
loop_
_entity_poly.entity_id
_entity_poly.type
_entity_poly.pdbx_seq_one_letter_code
_entity_poly.pdbx_strand_id
1 'polypeptide(L)'
;MRFLLLPFLLISFSIYSQNAKLGEKEIQDVEAVKFKNKTTKRAAEETKALHEAIGKKLADMALENPDSIQSYKGVKVVRVSSDSKSKFSADIIYLDNSTRFGHIHSIQRILSGYIQNAFEYNEDKADILATYVIYYNAMHRGGVKYIKSKYSDEIIKRTSKSYLGISVNYKNWPGKTEI
;
A
#
# COMPACT_ATOMS: atom_id res chain seq x y z
N MET A 1 63.07 31.66 0.80
CA MET A 1 61.96 30.83 1.32
C MET A 1 61.16 30.33 0.13
N ARG A 2 61.11 29.02 -0.11
CA ARG A 2 60.43 28.41 -1.26
C ARG A 2 59.43 27.40 -0.69
N PHE A 3 58.16 27.79 -0.62
CA PHE A 3 57.09 26.94 -0.10
C PHE A 3 56.78 25.85 -1.14
N LEU A 4 56.96 24.59 -0.76
CA LEU A 4 56.57 23.43 -1.55
C LEU A 4 55.10 23.12 -1.24
N LEU A 5 54.21 23.35 -2.21
CA LEU A 5 52.79 23.00 -2.13
C LEU A 5 52.62 21.49 -2.36
N LEU A 6 52.08 20.79 -1.37
CA LEU A 6 51.73 19.37 -1.44
C LEU A 6 50.34 19.22 -2.09
N PRO A 7 50.13 18.38 -3.12
CA PRO A 7 48.81 18.19 -3.69
C PRO A 7 47.98 17.27 -2.81
N PHE A 8 46.86 17.78 -2.29
CA PHE A 8 45.88 17.01 -1.53
C PHE A 8 44.99 16.25 -2.52
N LEU A 9 45.25 14.94 -2.68
CA LEU A 9 44.47 14.07 -3.55
C LEU A 9 43.13 13.73 -2.84
N LEU A 10 42.05 14.41 -3.19
CA LEU A 10 40.70 14.09 -2.75
C LEU A 10 40.20 12.83 -3.47
N ILE A 11 40.32 11.67 -2.82
CA ILE A 11 39.69 10.44 -3.26
C ILE A 11 38.20 10.53 -2.89
N SER A 12 37.37 10.90 -3.86
CA SER A 12 35.91 10.80 -3.74
C SER A 12 35.50 9.34 -3.79
N PHE A 13 35.26 8.73 -2.63
CA PHE A 13 34.56 7.45 -2.55
C PHE A 13 33.13 7.64 -3.04
N SER A 14 32.80 7.09 -4.21
CA SER A 14 31.41 6.92 -4.62
C SER A 14 30.74 6.00 -3.60
N ILE A 15 29.85 6.57 -2.79
CA ILE A 15 28.97 5.81 -1.91
C ILE A 15 28.02 5.04 -2.82
N TYR A 16 28.38 3.80 -3.16
CA TYR A 16 27.44 2.86 -3.76
C TYR A 16 26.38 2.54 -2.70
N SER A 17 25.18 3.09 -2.88
CA SER A 17 24.00 2.73 -2.09
C SER A 17 23.77 1.22 -2.23
N GLN A 18 24.01 0.47 -1.16
CA GLN A 18 23.84 -0.98 -1.16
C GLN A 18 22.35 -1.33 -1.06
N ASN A 19 21.89 -2.09 -2.06
CA ASN A 19 20.61 -2.78 -2.16
C ASN A 19 19.36 -1.91 -2.09
N ALA A 20 18.68 -1.80 -3.23
CA ALA A 20 17.32 -1.25 -3.31
C ALA A 20 16.42 -1.87 -2.24
N LYS A 21 15.67 -1.02 -1.54
CA LYS A 21 14.75 -1.44 -0.47
C LYS A 21 13.65 -2.32 -1.06
N LEU A 22 12.99 -3.12 -0.21
CA LEU A 22 11.93 -4.04 -0.62
C LEU A 22 10.97 -3.32 -1.58
N GLY A 23 10.95 -3.81 -2.81
CA GLY A 23 10.07 -3.36 -3.88
C GLY A 23 10.42 -2.05 -4.62
N GLU A 24 11.56 -1.39 -4.36
CA GLU A 24 12.08 -0.34 -5.27
C GLU A 24 12.44 -0.93 -6.65
N LYS A 25 13.21 -2.02 -6.66
CA LYS A 25 13.54 -2.77 -7.89
C LYS A 25 12.29 -3.32 -8.59
N GLU A 26 11.28 -3.71 -7.81
CA GLU A 26 10.05 -4.28 -8.36
C GLU A 26 9.18 -3.24 -9.07
N ILE A 27 9.38 -1.93 -8.85
CA ILE A 27 8.59 -0.88 -9.52
C ILE A 27 9.35 -0.25 -10.69
N GLN A 28 10.68 -0.28 -10.70
CA GLN A 28 11.50 0.38 -11.72
C GLN A 28 11.38 -0.26 -13.12
N ASP A 29 11.18 -1.57 -13.20
CA ASP A 29 11.27 -2.34 -14.46
C ASP A 29 9.90 -2.77 -15.03
N VAL A 30 8.78 -2.21 -14.55
CA VAL A 30 7.44 -2.73 -14.87
C VAL A 30 6.71 -1.87 -15.89
N GLU A 31 6.04 -2.54 -16.84
CA GLU A 31 5.09 -1.91 -17.75
C GLU A 31 4.04 -1.13 -16.93
N ALA A 32 3.84 0.15 -17.27
CA ALA A 32 3.04 1.06 -16.46
C ALA A 32 1.64 0.49 -16.16
N VAL A 33 1.36 0.21 -14.88
CA VAL A 33 0.02 -0.19 -14.42
C VAL A 33 -0.96 0.93 -14.77
N LYS A 34 -1.93 0.64 -15.64
CA LYS A 34 -2.94 1.60 -16.10
C LYS A 34 -4.33 1.22 -15.61
N PHE A 35 -4.83 1.95 -14.61
CA PHE A 35 -6.17 1.75 -14.08
C PHE A 35 -7.26 2.28 -15.04
N LYS A 36 -8.25 1.43 -15.33
CA LYS A 36 -9.49 1.75 -16.04
C LYS A 36 -10.54 2.16 -15.02
N ASN A 37 -10.74 3.48 -14.88
CA ASN A 37 -11.74 4.07 -13.98
C ASN A 37 -13.14 4.08 -14.61
N LYS A 38 -14.18 4.10 -13.76
CA LYS A 38 -15.58 4.27 -14.19
C LYS A 38 -15.84 5.65 -14.78
N THR A 39 -15.15 6.66 -14.25
CA THR A 39 -15.34 8.07 -14.60
C THR A 39 -14.00 8.79 -14.59
N THR A 40 -13.89 9.84 -15.41
CA THR A 40 -12.77 10.79 -15.42
C THR A 40 -13.08 12.07 -14.64
N LYS A 41 -14.31 12.20 -14.11
CA LYS A 41 -14.74 13.37 -13.34
C LYS A 41 -13.94 13.48 -12.04
N ARG A 42 -13.43 14.67 -11.74
CA ARG A 42 -12.80 14.97 -10.45
C ARG A 42 -13.83 14.83 -9.33
N ALA A 43 -13.42 14.21 -8.22
CA ALA A 43 -14.22 14.16 -7.01
C ALA A 43 -14.33 15.55 -6.37
N ALA A 44 -15.50 15.87 -5.80
CA ALA A 44 -15.67 17.05 -4.96
C ALA A 44 -14.83 16.94 -3.69
N GLU A 45 -14.45 18.07 -3.08
CA GLU A 45 -13.61 18.07 -1.87
C GLU A 45 -14.23 17.26 -0.73
N GLU A 46 -15.54 17.38 -0.51
CA GLU A 46 -16.27 16.59 0.50
C GLU A 46 -16.10 15.08 0.28
N THR A 47 -16.11 14.64 -0.99
CA THR A 47 -15.92 13.22 -1.32
C THR A 47 -14.47 12.79 -1.07
N LYS A 48 -13.49 13.67 -1.29
CA LYS A 48 -12.09 13.37 -0.99
C LYS A 48 -11.87 13.22 0.52
N ALA A 49 -12.36 14.21 1.30
CA ALA A 49 -12.29 14.21 2.75
C ALA A 49 -13.02 12.99 3.35
N LEU A 50 -14.19 12.62 2.81
CA LEU A 50 -14.91 11.43 3.26
C LEU A 50 -14.09 10.14 3.06
N HIS A 51 -13.45 9.96 1.90
CA HIS A 51 -12.64 8.78 1.63
C HIS A 51 -11.45 8.68 2.59
N GLU A 52 -10.77 9.79 2.86
CA GLU A 52 -9.68 9.82 3.83
C GLU A 52 -10.17 9.52 5.25
N ALA A 53 -11.30 10.12 5.67
CA ALA A 53 -11.90 9.87 6.97
C ALA A 53 -12.33 8.41 7.18
N ILE A 54 -12.80 7.73 6.11
CA ILE A 54 -13.05 6.28 6.14
C ILE A 54 -11.77 5.52 6.50
N GLY A 55 -10.65 5.86 5.85
CA GLY A 55 -9.34 5.27 6.13
C GLY A 55 -8.88 5.46 7.58
N LYS A 56 -8.94 6.70 8.07
CA LYS A 56 -8.60 7.05 9.44
C LYS A 56 -9.43 6.27 10.46
N LYS A 57 -10.76 6.22 10.26
CA LYS A 57 -11.65 5.47 11.15
C LYS A 57 -11.35 3.97 11.17
N LEU A 58 -11.02 3.38 10.02
CA LEU A 58 -10.63 1.97 9.93
C LEU A 58 -9.33 1.69 10.67
N ALA A 59 -8.35 2.60 10.60
CA ALA A 59 -7.09 2.48 11.35
C ALA A 59 -7.35 2.43 12.85
N ASP A 60 -8.15 3.35 13.38
CA ASP A 60 -8.51 3.37 14.80
C ASP A 60 -9.16 2.05 15.23
N MET A 61 -10.16 1.58 14.46
CA MET A 61 -10.86 0.33 14.76
C MET A 61 -9.93 -0.89 14.74
N ALA A 62 -8.99 -0.95 13.79
CA ALA A 62 -8.04 -2.05 13.66
C ALA A 62 -6.96 -2.05 14.74
N LEU A 63 -6.54 -0.86 15.19
CA LEU A 63 -5.61 -0.67 16.30
C LEU A 63 -6.25 -1.10 17.63
N GLU A 64 -7.51 -0.72 17.85
CA GLU A 64 -8.26 -1.07 19.06
C GLU A 64 -8.61 -2.57 19.11
N ASN A 65 -8.88 -3.18 17.95
CA ASN A 65 -9.37 -4.55 17.84
C ASN A 65 -8.54 -5.37 16.84
N PRO A 66 -7.26 -5.64 17.15
CA PRO A 66 -6.42 -6.48 16.29
C PRO A 66 -7.03 -7.88 16.15
N ASP A 67 -6.66 -8.57 15.08
CA ASP A 67 -7.11 -9.92 14.71
C ASP A 67 -8.61 -10.10 14.40
N SER A 68 -9.42 -9.07 14.64
CA SER A 68 -10.85 -9.03 14.33
C SER A 68 -11.15 -8.16 13.11
N ILE A 69 -11.98 -8.67 12.20
CA ILE A 69 -12.38 -7.92 11.00
C ILE A 69 -13.29 -6.77 11.39
N GLN A 70 -12.83 -5.55 11.12
CA GLN A 70 -13.58 -4.32 11.28
C GLN A 70 -14.21 -3.90 9.94
N SER A 71 -15.37 -3.25 9.97
CA SER A 71 -16.06 -2.79 8.77
C SER A 71 -16.60 -1.38 8.95
N TYR A 72 -16.34 -0.53 7.97
CA TYR A 72 -16.86 0.83 7.93
C TYR A 72 -17.11 1.27 6.48
N LYS A 73 -18.34 1.71 6.18
CA LYS A 73 -18.74 2.27 4.88
C LYS A 73 -18.38 1.38 3.66
N GLY A 74 -18.49 0.06 3.82
CA GLY A 74 -18.22 -0.93 2.77
C GLY A 74 -16.74 -1.24 2.56
N VAL A 75 -15.86 -0.78 3.44
CA VAL A 75 -14.46 -1.18 3.49
C VAL A 75 -14.25 -1.95 4.78
N LYS A 76 -13.50 -3.05 4.71
CA LYS A 76 -13.11 -3.81 5.89
C LYS A 76 -11.62 -3.78 6.08
N VAL A 77 -11.18 -3.99 7.32
CA VAL A 77 -9.77 -4.14 7.65
C VAL A 77 -9.58 -5.19 8.74
N VAL A 78 -8.45 -5.87 8.72
CA VAL A 78 -7.95 -6.65 9.85
C VAL A 78 -6.44 -6.44 9.97
N ARG A 79 -5.99 -6.12 11.17
CA ARG A 79 -4.56 -6.06 11.52
C ARG A 79 -4.15 -7.41 12.10
N VAL A 80 -3.11 -8.01 11.55
CA VAL A 80 -2.69 -9.36 11.90
C VAL A 80 -1.19 -9.37 12.11
N SER A 81 -0.78 -9.78 13.31
CA SER A 81 0.63 -9.97 13.64
C SER A 81 1.11 -11.35 13.19
N SER A 82 2.37 -11.46 12.80
CA SER A 82 3.00 -12.77 12.60
C SER A 82 3.81 -13.16 13.83
N ASP A 83 3.65 -14.42 14.26
CA ASP A 83 4.52 -15.04 15.26
C ASP A 83 5.88 -15.51 14.70
N SER A 84 6.08 -15.44 13.38
CA SER A 84 7.30 -15.90 12.71
C SER A 84 8.31 -14.77 12.59
N LYS A 85 9.55 -15.04 13.02
CA LYS A 85 10.69 -14.10 12.84
C LYS A 85 11.11 -13.91 11.38
N SER A 86 10.62 -14.75 10.46
CA SER A 86 11.03 -14.75 9.04
C SER A 86 9.91 -14.31 8.08
N LYS A 87 8.71 -14.04 8.59
CA LYS A 87 7.54 -13.66 7.80
C LYS A 87 6.95 -12.36 8.32
N PHE A 88 6.34 -11.60 7.42
CA PHE A 88 5.76 -10.31 7.77
C PHE A 88 4.34 -10.45 8.35
N SER A 89 4.05 -9.61 9.34
CA SER A 89 2.71 -9.15 9.70
C SER A 89 2.09 -8.36 8.55
N ALA A 90 0.76 -8.19 8.56
CA ALA A 90 0.09 -7.32 7.61
C ALA A 90 -1.22 -6.79 8.15
N ASP A 91 -1.60 -5.63 7.62
CA ASP A 91 -2.97 -5.16 7.64
C ASP A 91 -3.59 -5.50 6.28
N ILE A 92 -4.77 -6.11 6.29
CA ILE A 92 -5.46 -6.49 5.06
C ILE A 92 -6.70 -5.63 4.91
N ILE A 93 -6.82 -4.92 3.80
CA ILE A 93 -7.98 -4.07 3.50
C ILE A 93 -8.83 -4.68 2.40
N TYR A 94 -10.13 -4.86 2.66
CA TYR A 94 -11.09 -5.46 1.74
C TYR A 94 -12.08 -4.42 1.24
N LEU A 95 -12.48 -4.55 -0.03
CA LEU A 95 -13.62 -3.80 -0.57
C LEU A 95 -14.85 -4.68 -0.65
N ASP A 96 -15.93 -4.29 0.01
CA ASP A 96 -17.20 -5.00 -0.09
C ASP A 96 -17.83 -4.86 -1.47
N ASN A 97 -18.71 -5.79 -1.80
CA ASN A 97 -19.50 -5.78 -3.03
C ASN A 97 -20.47 -4.57 -3.11
N SER A 98 -20.77 -3.95 -1.97
CA SER A 98 -21.58 -2.72 -1.88
C SER A 98 -20.82 -1.46 -2.27
N THR A 99 -19.48 -1.50 -2.35
CA THR A 99 -18.68 -0.32 -2.69
C THR A 99 -18.98 0.22 -4.09
N ARG A 100 -18.84 1.53 -4.24
CA ARG A 100 -19.12 2.26 -5.50
C ARG A 100 -17.97 3.16 -5.93
N PHE A 101 -16.76 2.87 -5.44
CA PHE A 101 -15.55 3.62 -5.80
C PHE A 101 -15.31 3.53 -7.30
N GLY A 102 -15.55 4.64 -8.00
CA GLY A 102 -15.46 4.71 -9.47
C GLY A 102 -14.09 5.11 -10.00
N HIS A 103 -13.16 5.47 -9.11
CA HIS A 103 -11.84 5.95 -9.48
C HIS A 103 -10.78 5.41 -8.50
N ILE A 104 -9.59 5.08 -8.99
CA ILE A 104 -8.53 4.50 -8.15
C ILE A 104 -8.12 5.42 -6.99
N HIS A 105 -8.08 6.73 -7.24
CA HIS A 105 -7.87 7.75 -6.20
C HIS A 105 -8.87 7.71 -5.03
N SER A 106 -10.07 7.11 -5.17
CA SER A 106 -10.95 6.89 -4.02
C SER A 106 -10.32 5.90 -3.04
N ILE A 107 -9.80 4.80 -3.57
CA ILE A 107 -9.14 3.74 -2.79
C ILE A 107 -7.81 4.26 -2.25
N GLN A 108 -7.06 5.03 -3.06
CA GLN A 108 -5.81 5.67 -2.62
C GLN A 108 -6.01 6.58 -1.40
N ARG A 109 -7.06 7.40 -1.38
CA ARG A 109 -7.35 8.29 -0.24
C ARG A 109 -7.73 7.52 1.02
N ILE A 110 -8.47 6.42 0.86
CA ILE A 110 -8.78 5.52 1.99
C ILE A 110 -7.49 4.93 2.55
N LEU A 111 -6.60 4.44 1.68
CA LEU A 111 -5.30 3.91 2.12
C LEU A 111 -4.41 4.99 2.73
N SER A 112 -4.39 6.19 2.17
CA SER A 112 -3.64 7.33 2.73
C SER A 112 -4.13 7.67 4.13
N GLY A 113 -5.44 7.87 4.31
CA GLY A 113 -6.03 8.12 5.63
C GLY A 113 -5.75 6.99 6.63
N TYR A 114 -5.79 5.74 6.18
CA TYR A 114 -5.41 4.60 7.01
C TYR A 114 -3.93 4.67 7.41
N ILE A 115 -3.03 4.92 6.47
CA ILE A 115 -1.58 4.99 6.72
C ILE A 115 -1.22 6.15 7.66
N GLN A 116 -1.89 7.30 7.51
CA GLN A 116 -1.71 8.44 8.40
C GLN A 116 -1.98 8.06 9.86
N ASN A 117 -3.14 7.46 10.15
CA ASN A 117 -3.51 7.12 11.52
C ASN A 117 -2.78 5.88 12.04
N ALA A 118 -2.67 4.83 11.23
CA ALA A 118 -2.16 3.54 11.67
C ALA A 118 -0.64 3.51 11.87
N PHE A 119 0.08 4.42 11.21
CA PHE A 119 1.55 4.46 11.18
C PHE A 119 2.11 5.88 11.37
N GLU A 120 1.27 6.86 11.71
CA GLU A 120 1.65 8.23 12.07
C GLU A 120 2.44 8.99 10.98
N TYR A 121 2.21 8.63 9.70
CA TYR A 121 2.76 9.41 8.58
C TYR A 121 1.96 10.70 8.37
N ASN A 122 2.65 11.75 7.95
CA ASN A 122 1.96 12.94 7.43
C ASN A 122 1.29 12.65 6.08
N GLU A 123 0.36 13.52 5.68
CA GLU A 123 -0.45 13.37 4.47
C GLU A 123 0.40 13.10 3.21
N ASP A 124 1.41 13.93 2.94
CA ASP A 124 2.26 13.80 1.75
C ASP A 124 2.94 12.42 1.67
N LYS A 125 3.50 11.92 2.78
CA LYS A 125 4.16 10.60 2.81
C LYS A 125 3.15 9.48 2.72
N ALA A 126 2.00 9.61 3.39
CA ALA A 126 0.94 8.62 3.33
C ALA A 126 0.38 8.47 1.91
N ASP A 127 0.24 9.57 1.17
CA ASP A 127 -0.20 9.57 -0.23
C ASP A 127 0.78 8.83 -1.15
N ILE A 128 2.09 9.04 -0.94
CA ILE A 128 3.13 8.33 -1.68
C ILE A 128 3.07 6.83 -1.36
N LEU A 129 3.00 6.46 -0.08
CA LEU A 129 2.92 5.07 0.34
C LEU A 129 1.63 4.40 -0.15
N ALA A 130 0.49 5.08 -0.09
CA ALA A 130 -0.78 4.58 -0.61
C ALA A 130 -0.71 4.30 -2.12
N THR A 131 -0.05 5.18 -2.88
CA THR A 131 0.22 4.96 -4.30
C THR A 131 1.07 3.72 -4.49
N TYR A 132 2.18 3.61 -3.77
CA TYR A 132 3.07 2.46 -3.84
C TYR A 132 2.32 1.14 -3.55
N VAL A 133 1.55 1.10 -2.46
CA VAL A 133 0.75 -0.07 -2.04
C VAL A 133 -0.25 -0.48 -3.12
N ILE A 134 -0.94 0.48 -3.76
CA ILE A 134 -1.90 0.18 -4.84
C ILE A 134 -1.20 -0.45 -6.04
N TYR A 135 -0.08 0.12 -6.48
CA TYR A 135 0.61 -0.35 -7.68
C TYR A 135 1.25 -1.71 -7.43
N TYR A 136 1.88 -1.89 -6.26
CA TYR A 136 2.44 -3.18 -5.83
C TYR A 136 1.36 -4.27 -5.80
N ASN A 137 0.20 -4.00 -5.20
CA ASN A 137 -0.92 -4.94 -5.16
C ASN A 137 -1.58 -5.18 -6.53
N ALA A 138 -1.50 -4.24 -7.46
CA ALA A 138 -1.98 -4.44 -8.83
C ALA A 138 -1.05 -5.36 -9.63
N MET A 139 0.26 -5.17 -9.50
CA MET A 139 1.29 -5.99 -10.15
C MET A 139 1.25 -7.44 -9.65
N HIS A 140 1.08 -7.62 -8.35
CA HIS A 140 1.09 -8.94 -7.70
C HIS A 140 -0.31 -9.55 -7.53
N ARG A 141 -1.33 -9.03 -8.22
CA ARG A 141 -2.70 -9.51 -8.10
C ARG A 141 -2.80 -11.01 -8.42
N GLY A 142 -3.43 -11.77 -7.54
CA GLY A 142 -3.54 -13.23 -7.65
C GLY A 142 -2.22 -13.97 -7.39
N GLY A 143 -1.14 -13.27 -7.02
CA GLY A 143 0.20 -13.78 -6.76
C GLY A 143 0.34 -14.52 -5.42
N VAL A 144 -0.54 -15.47 -5.13
CA VAL A 144 -0.58 -16.17 -3.83
C VAL A 144 0.74 -16.84 -3.48
N LYS A 145 1.44 -17.43 -4.45
CA LYS A 145 2.76 -18.05 -4.22
C LYS A 145 3.78 -17.00 -3.76
N TYR A 146 3.73 -15.81 -4.35
CA TYR A 146 4.61 -14.70 -3.98
C TYR A 146 4.30 -14.20 -2.57
N ILE A 147 3.02 -13.93 -2.24
CA ILE A 147 2.61 -13.50 -0.89
C ILE A 147 2.97 -14.57 0.15
N LYS A 148 2.70 -15.85 -0.11
CA LYS A 148 3.12 -16.96 0.79
C LYS A 148 4.62 -16.99 1.07
N SER A 149 5.45 -16.53 0.13
CA SER A 149 6.89 -16.47 0.34
C SER A 149 7.31 -15.39 1.34
N LYS A 150 6.48 -14.36 1.56
CA LYS A 150 6.80 -13.17 2.37
C LYS A 150 5.99 -13.07 3.68
N TYR A 151 4.72 -13.44 3.66
CA TYR A 151 3.77 -13.25 4.75
C TYR A 151 3.46 -14.55 5.49
N SER A 152 2.97 -14.43 6.73
CA SER A 152 2.64 -15.56 7.59
C SER A 152 1.42 -16.33 7.08
N ASP A 153 1.27 -17.60 7.49
CA ASP A 153 0.09 -18.40 7.13
C ASP A 153 -1.21 -17.80 7.69
N GLU A 154 -1.15 -17.02 8.77
CA GLU A 154 -2.29 -16.33 9.37
C GLU A 154 -2.82 -15.20 8.49
N ILE A 155 -1.95 -14.51 7.76
CA ILE A 155 -2.33 -13.57 6.69
C ILE A 155 -3.05 -14.34 5.59
N ILE A 156 -2.43 -15.42 5.12
CA ILE A 156 -2.97 -16.19 3.99
C ILE A 156 -4.36 -16.74 4.29
N LYS A 157 -4.60 -17.23 5.51
CA LYS A 157 -5.91 -17.74 5.96
C LYS A 157 -7.01 -16.68 5.93
N ARG A 158 -6.66 -15.39 6.01
CA ARG A 158 -7.60 -14.26 5.96
C ARG A 158 -7.77 -13.67 4.56
N THR A 159 -7.09 -14.22 3.56
CA THR A 159 -7.19 -13.77 2.16
C THR A 159 -7.86 -14.82 1.27
N SER A 160 -8.58 -14.34 0.27
CA SER A 160 -9.09 -15.15 -0.82
C SER A 160 -8.08 -15.12 -1.97
N LYS A 161 -7.55 -16.30 -2.32
CA LYS A 161 -6.55 -16.46 -3.38
C LYS A 161 -6.86 -15.71 -4.68
N SER A 162 -8.13 -15.65 -5.08
CA SER A 162 -8.61 -15.02 -6.31
C SER A 162 -8.71 -13.49 -6.25
N TYR A 163 -8.73 -12.90 -5.06
CA TYR A 163 -9.01 -11.49 -4.83
C TYR A 163 -7.87 -10.71 -4.19
N LEU A 164 -6.80 -11.41 -3.82
CA LEU A 164 -5.54 -10.82 -3.38
C LEU A 164 -4.99 -9.84 -4.42
N GLY A 165 -4.73 -8.61 -3.98
CA GLY A 165 -4.37 -7.46 -4.80
C GLY A 165 -5.57 -6.68 -5.34
N ILE A 166 -5.31 -5.74 -6.27
CA ILE A 166 -6.34 -4.88 -6.87
C ILE A 166 -6.32 -4.95 -8.40
N SER A 167 -7.50 -5.09 -9.01
CA SER A 167 -7.63 -5.20 -10.47
C SER A 167 -7.34 -3.84 -11.13
N VAL A 168 -6.79 -3.83 -12.33
CA VAL A 168 -6.70 -2.58 -13.10
C VAL A 168 -8.05 -2.11 -13.62
N ASN A 169 -9.09 -2.94 -13.61
CA ASN A 169 -10.45 -2.61 -14.06
C ASN A 169 -11.39 -2.38 -12.87
N TYR A 170 -12.03 -1.20 -12.81
CA TYR A 170 -12.96 -0.81 -11.75
C TYR A 170 -14.13 -1.79 -11.52
N LYS A 171 -14.58 -2.49 -12.56
CA LYS A 171 -15.67 -3.47 -12.47
C LYS A 171 -15.35 -4.64 -11.54
N ASN A 172 -14.05 -4.87 -11.29
CA ASN A 172 -13.55 -5.94 -10.45
C ASN A 172 -12.97 -5.44 -9.12
N TRP A 173 -13.34 -4.23 -8.67
CA TRP A 173 -12.97 -3.77 -7.32
C TRP A 173 -13.97 -4.22 -6.26
N PRO A 174 -15.29 -3.97 -6.40
CA PRO A 174 -16.25 -4.34 -5.36
C PRO A 174 -16.26 -5.86 -5.14
N GLY A 175 -16.05 -6.30 -3.90
CA GLY A 175 -16.07 -7.71 -3.50
C GLY A 175 -14.92 -8.55 -4.04
N LYS A 176 -13.93 -7.94 -4.71
CA LYS A 176 -12.85 -8.64 -5.43
C LYS A 176 -11.48 -7.97 -5.25
N THR A 177 -11.29 -7.26 -4.14
CA THR A 177 -10.05 -6.57 -3.81
C THR A 177 -9.70 -6.83 -2.35
N GLU A 178 -8.47 -7.28 -2.14
CA GLU A 178 -7.83 -7.47 -0.84
C GLU A 178 -6.42 -6.89 -0.95
N ILE A 179 -6.17 -5.74 -0.33
CA ILE A 179 -4.91 -4.96 -0.42
C ILE A 179 -4.06 -5.22 0.82
#